data_AF-A0A7Y1ZXZ0-F1
#
_entry.id   AF-A0A7Y1ZXZ0-F1
#
_cell.length_a   1.000
_cell.length_b   1.000
_cell.length_c   1.000
_cell.angle_alpha   90.00
_cell.angle_beta   90.00
_cell.angle_gamma   90.00
#
_symmetry.space_group_name_H-M   'P 1'
#
loop_
_entity.id
_entity.type
_entity.pdbx_description
1 polymer ?
#
loop_
_entity_poly.entity_id
_entity_poly.type
_entity_poly.pdbx_seq_one_letter_code
_entity_poly.pdbx_strand_id
1 'polypeptide(L)'
;MTRHPLAVAVSVATLGLAACGDDGPTATFDSPNDGAAVAGGVALAMSAEGVTIEPAGEVRNGFGHFHVIADAGCETTGTGIGKDADHLHFGGGQAAGTIYLEPGQHELCLQVGDGVHAALDITDTVTVDVGVTSQEQWCAVLREIDAMFETTDSSSDVVAQQLGYENIRRLVAQAADGLEYVDASARNDVTRTIEFAATLTSVLATAESEEAAEEELEALFADVGDEPLPGADWVLATCGIDIG
;
A
#
# COMPACT_ATOMS: atom_id res chain seq x y z
N MET A 1 -19.03 27.69 85.78
CA MET A 1 -18.35 28.09 84.53
C MET A 1 -17.71 26.83 83.97
N THR A 2 -18.50 26.06 83.21
CA THR A 2 -18.46 25.86 81.74
C THR A 2 -17.63 24.63 81.34
N ARG A 3 -18.33 23.49 81.31
CA ARG A 3 -17.89 22.23 80.68
C ARG A 3 -17.84 22.43 79.16
N HIS A 4 -16.69 22.17 78.52
CA HIS A 4 -16.57 22.13 77.06
C HIS A 4 -16.69 20.68 76.58
N PRO A 5 -17.51 20.39 75.55
CA PRO A 5 -17.63 19.04 75.02
C PRO A 5 -16.47 18.72 74.07
N LEU A 6 -15.95 17.50 74.18
CA LEU A 6 -14.98 16.93 73.24
C LEU A 6 -15.74 16.44 72.01
N ALA A 7 -15.51 17.06 70.85
CA ALA A 7 -16.05 16.61 69.56
C ALA A 7 -15.05 15.63 68.92
N VAL A 8 -15.49 14.39 68.70
CA VAL A 8 -14.74 13.37 67.94
C VAL A 8 -15.04 13.60 66.46
N ALA A 9 -14.05 14.02 65.68
CA ALA A 9 -14.15 14.11 64.23
C ALA A 9 -13.81 12.74 63.61
N VAL A 10 -14.80 12.12 62.99
CA VAL A 10 -14.61 10.91 62.17
C VAL A 10 -14.25 11.38 60.76
N SER A 11 -12.98 11.22 60.39
CA SER A 11 -12.51 11.44 59.02
C SER A 11 -12.80 10.21 58.18
N VAL A 12 -13.74 10.32 57.24
CA VAL A 12 -13.98 9.32 56.20
C VAL A 12 -12.92 9.50 55.13
N ALA A 13 -11.98 8.56 55.04
CA ALA A 13 -11.03 8.49 53.94
C ALA A 13 -11.73 7.89 52.71
N THR A 14 -12.05 8.74 51.73
CA THR A 14 -12.44 8.30 50.39
C THR A 14 -11.22 7.70 49.70
N LEU A 15 -11.20 6.37 49.55
CA LEU A 15 -10.34 5.70 48.58
C LEU A 15 -10.78 6.13 47.18
N GLY A 16 -9.95 6.91 46.50
CA GLY A 16 -10.09 7.12 45.06
C GLY A 16 -9.77 5.82 44.34
N LEU A 17 -10.76 5.21 43.69
CA LEU A 17 -10.50 4.22 42.64
C LEU A 17 -9.83 4.98 41.49
N ALA A 18 -8.57 4.67 41.22
CA ALA A 18 -7.96 5.00 39.95
C ALA A 18 -8.67 4.16 38.88
N ALA A 19 -9.45 4.80 38.03
CA ALA A 19 -9.90 4.19 36.79
C ALA A 19 -8.66 3.99 35.91
N CYS A 20 -8.26 2.73 35.70
CA CYS A 20 -7.44 2.39 34.54
C CYS A 20 -8.33 2.71 33.33
N GLY A 21 -7.83 3.53 32.39
CA GLY A 21 -8.54 3.76 31.14
C GLY A 21 -8.66 2.44 30.40
N ASP A 22 -9.89 1.95 30.23
CA ASP A 22 -10.26 0.97 29.20
C ASP A 22 -10.39 1.74 27.88
N ASP A 23 -9.26 2.21 27.35
CA ASP A 23 -9.23 2.60 25.95
C ASP A 23 -9.37 1.28 25.18
N GLY A 24 -10.45 1.13 24.41
CA GLY A 24 -10.77 -0.11 23.69
C GLY A 24 -9.66 -0.54 22.73
N PRO A 25 -9.80 -1.67 22.03
CA PRO A 25 -8.78 -2.11 21.08
C PRO A 25 -8.51 -1.04 20.01
N THR A 26 -7.24 -0.87 19.63
CA THR A 26 -6.79 0.11 18.64
C THR A 26 -5.94 -0.56 17.57
N ALA A 27 -5.89 0.07 16.39
CA ALA A 27 -4.90 -0.18 15.36
C ALA A 27 -4.19 1.14 15.02
N THR A 28 -2.97 1.08 14.51
CA THR A 28 -2.21 2.28 14.17
C THR A 28 -1.28 2.02 12.98
N PHE A 29 -1.18 2.98 12.07
CA PHE A 29 -0.06 3.05 11.13
C PHE A 29 1.17 3.61 11.86
N ASP A 30 2.16 2.75 12.11
CA ASP A 30 3.49 3.19 12.53
C ASP A 30 4.28 3.83 11.37
N SER A 31 3.95 3.41 10.13
CA SER A 31 4.36 4.00 8.86
C SER A 31 3.33 3.65 7.78
N PRO A 32 3.04 4.53 6.82
CA PRO A 32 3.55 5.90 6.68
C PRO A 32 2.97 6.83 7.74
N ASN A 33 3.66 7.96 7.99
CA ASN A 33 3.07 9.05 8.77
C ASN A 33 1.98 9.75 7.94
N ASP A 34 0.98 10.32 8.61
CA ASP A 34 -0.03 11.15 7.94
C ASP A 34 0.61 12.31 7.17
N GLY A 35 0.21 12.46 5.90
CA GLY A 35 0.73 13.43 4.95
C GLY A 35 2.10 13.09 4.35
N ALA A 36 2.58 11.85 4.46
CA ALA A 36 3.86 11.45 3.90
C ALA A 36 3.87 11.58 2.37
N ALA A 37 4.95 12.17 1.83
CA ALA A 37 5.24 12.17 0.40
C ALA A 37 6.11 10.95 0.04
N VAL A 38 5.68 10.14 -0.92
CA VAL A 38 6.31 8.87 -1.27
C VAL A 38 6.46 8.77 -2.79
N ALA A 39 7.63 8.31 -3.24
CA ALA A 39 7.84 7.84 -4.61
C ALA A 39 8.16 6.34 -4.55
N GLY A 40 7.56 5.55 -5.43
CA GLY A 40 7.66 4.09 -5.43
C GLY A 40 6.61 3.42 -4.54
N GLY A 41 6.98 2.28 -3.96
CA GLY A 41 6.16 1.56 -3.00
C GLY A 41 5.96 2.30 -1.67
N VAL A 42 4.73 2.28 -1.16
CA VAL A 42 4.38 2.79 0.17
C VAL A 42 4.62 1.70 1.21
N ALA A 43 5.70 1.86 1.97
CA ALA A 43 6.06 0.93 3.04
C ALA A 43 5.15 1.11 4.27
N LEU A 44 4.52 0.02 4.66
CA LEU A 44 3.60 -0.06 5.77
C LEU A 44 4.24 -0.73 6.98
N ALA A 45 4.03 -0.15 8.15
CA ALA A 45 4.23 -0.78 9.44
C ALA A 45 2.99 -0.50 10.29
N MET A 46 2.41 -1.54 10.88
CA MET A 46 1.12 -1.48 11.54
C MET A 46 1.20 -2.17 12.89
N SER A 47 0.56 -1.58 13.88
CA SER A 47 0.47 -2.11 15.24
C SER A 47 -0.97 -2.14 15.73
N ALA A 48 -1.24 -2.95 16.74
CA ALA A 48 -2.54 -3.03 17.39
C ALA A 48 -2.39 -3.29 18.89
N GLU A 49 -3.26 -2.69 19.69
CA GLU A 49 -3.37 -2.90 21.13
C GLU A 49 -4.77 -3.43 21.48
N GLY A 50 -4.88 -4.29 22.49
CA GLY A 50 -6.17 -4.87 22.90
C GLY A 50 -6.78 -5.91 21.95
N VAL A 51 -6.16 -6.17 20.79
CA VAL A 51 -6.51 -7.24 19.83
C VAL A 51 -5.25 -7.98 19.40
N THR A 52 -5.33 -9.31 19.28
CA THR A 52 -4.21 -10.14 18.79
C THR A 52 -4.31 -10.31 17.28
N ILE A 53 -3.23 -9.95 16.57
CA ILE A 53 -3.12 -10.15 15.12
C ILE A 53 -2.65 -11.58 14.83
N GLU A 54 -3.44 -12.33 14.05
CA GLU A 54 -3.17 -13.71 13.64
C GLU A 54 -3.65 -13.98 12.21
N PRO A 55 -3.26 -15.08 11.56
CA PRO A 55 -3.77 -15.40 10.23
C PRO A 55 -5.30 -15.53 10.20
N ALA A 56 -5.92 -15.14 9.10
CA ALA A 56 -7.34 -15.33 8.84
C ALA A 56 -7.74 -16.81 8.96
N GLY A 57 -8.96 -17.07 9.42
CA GLY A 57 -9.47 -18.40 9.72
C GLY A 57 -10.73 -18.39 10.59
N GLU A 58 -10.71 -19.18 11.66
CA GLU A 58 -11.84 -19.26 12.59
C GLU A 58 -12.05 -17.94 13.33
N VAL A 59 -13.30 -17.49 13.46
CA VAL A 59 -13.63 -16.28 14.22
C VAL A 59 -13.40 -16.51 15.71
N ARG A 60 -12.53 -15.71 16.31
CA ARG A 60 -12.17 -15.77 17.72
C ARG A 60 -12.23 -14.39 18.36
N ASN A 61 -12.88 -14.31 19.52
CA ASN A 61 -13.02 -13.05 20.24
C ASN A 61 -11.65 -12.51 20.68
N GLY A 62 -11.36 -11.24 20.37
CA GLY A 62 -10.08 -10.60 20.66
C GLY A 62 -8.96 -10.91 19.66
N PHE A 63 -9.28 -11.51 18.51
CA PHE A 63 -8.35 -11.83 17.44
C PHE A 63 -8.82 -11.25 16.10
N GLY A 64 -7.88 -10.95 15.22
CA GLY A 64 -8.15 -10.47 13.87
C GLY A 64 -6.88 -10.35 13.03
N HIS A 65 -6.98 -9.67 11.90
CA HIS A 65 -5.85 -9.35 11.03
C HIS A 65 -6.05 -8.00 10.33
N PHE A 66 -4.97 -7.44 9.81
CA PHE A 66 -5.00 -6.11 9.18
C PHE A 66 -5.51 -6.16 7.73
N HIS A 67 -6.20 -5.08 7.37
CA HIS A 67 -6.53 -4.69 6.02
C HIS A 67 -6.12 -3.24 5.84
N VAL A 68 -5.72 -2.89 4.63
CA VAL A 68 -5.50 -1.50 4.23
C VAL A 68 -6.39 -1.22 3.04
N ILE A 69 -7.22 -0.20 3.16
CA ILE A 69 -8.21 0.18 2.15
C ILE A 69 -7.79 1.54 1.61
N ALA A 70 -7.52 1.61 0.31
CA ALA A 70 -7.16 2.85 -0.36
C ALA A 70 -8.41 3.51 -0.96
N ASP A 71 -8.62 4.80 -0.66
CA ASP A 71 -9.60 5.71 -1.26
C ASP A 71 -11.09 5.32 -1.16
N ALA A 72 -11.43 4.21 -0.51
CA ALA A 72 -12.81 3.79 -0.23
C ALA A 72 -13.24 4.05 1.22
N GLY A 73 -12.31 4.50 2.08
CA GLY A 73 -12.52 4.65 3.51
C GLY A 73 -12.64 3.30 4.24
N CYS A 74 -12.95 3.34 5.53
CA CYS A 74 -13.13 2.12 6.32
C CYS A 74 -14.49 1.47 6.07
N GLU A 75 -14.51 0.14 6.11
CA GLU A 75 -15.73 -0.66 6.00
C GLU A 75 -16.60 -0.57 7.25
N THR A 76 -17.89 -0.73 7.07
CA THR A 76 -18.85 -0.71 8.18
C THR A 76 -18.66 -1.94 9.06
N THR A 77 -18.61 -1.78 10.38
CA THR A 77 -18.43 -2.92 11.30
C THR A 77 -19.45 -4.04 11.04
N GLY A 78 -18.94 -5.27 10.94
CA GLY A 78 -19.70 -6.48 10.67
C GLY A 78 -19.99 -6.74 9.19
N THR A 79 -19.65 -5.84 8.27
CA THR A 79 -19.67 -6.14 6.82
C THR A 79 -18.40 -6.87 6.41
N GLY A 80 -18.47 -7.63 5.32
CA GLY A 80 -17.28 -8.26 4.76
C GLY A 80 -16.41 -7.21 4.07
N ILE A 81 -15.11 -7.24 4.33
CA ILE A 81 -14.13 -6.43 3.62
C ILE A 81 -13.94 -6.99 2.21
N GLY A 82 -14.06 -6.13 1.20
CA GLY A 82 -13.93 -6.50 -0.21
C GLY A 82 -12.58 -7.12 -0.53
N LYS A 83 -12.49 -7.84 -1.66
CA LYS A 83 -11.23 -8.38 -2.17
C LYS A 83 -11.05 -7.94 -3.61
N ASP A 84 -10.38 -6.82 -3.75
CA ASP A 84 -10.04 -6.18 -5.02
C ASP A 84 -8.68 -5.46 -4.87
N ALA A 85 -8.32 -4.64 -5.85
CA ALA A 85 -7.01 -3.99 -5.90
C ALA A 85 -6.83 -2.84 -4.89
N ASP A 86 -7.93 -2.37 -4.28
CA ASP A 86 -7.93 -1.25 -3.33
C ASP A 86 -8.11 -1.71 -1.89
N HIS A 87 -8.57 -2.96 -1.69
CA HIS A 87 -8.63 -3.63 -0.39
C HIS A 87 -7.46 -4.62 -0.25
N LEU A 88 -6.38 -4.19 0.39
CA LEU A 88 -5.17 -4.99 0.58
C LEU A 88 -5.25 -5.81 1.87
N HIS A 89 -5.12 -7.13 1.73
CA HIS A 89 -5.29 -8.10 2.81
C HIS A 89 -3.95 -8.53 3.40
N PHE A 90 -3.78 -8.31 4.72
CA PHE A 90 -2.67 -8.85 5.50
C PHE A 90 -3.13 -10.05 6.35
N GLY A 91 -3.91 -10.92 5.70
CA GLY A 91 -4.56 -12.09 6.30
C GLY A 91 -3.61 -13.23 6.70
N GLY A 92 -2.30 -13.10 6.48
CA GLY A 92 -1.28 -13.98 7.03
C GLY A 92 -0.81 -13.56 8.43
N GLY A 93 -1.42 -12.52 9.02
CA GLY A 93 -0.98 -11.92 10.29
C GLY A 93 0.24 -11.02 10.12
N GLN A 94 0.47 -10.46 8.93
CA GLN A 94 1.58 -9.57 8.68
C GLN A 94 1.33 -8.21 9.35
N ALA A 95 2.34 -7.67 10.02
CA ALA A 95 2.33 -6.33 10.60
C ALA A 95 3.06 -5.29 9.72
N ALA A 96 3.59 -5.72 8.58
CA ALA A 96 4.31 -4.86 7.64
C ALA A 96 4.17 -5.39 6.22
N GLY A 97 4.34 -4.50 5.25
CA GLY A 97 4.37 -4.82 3.83
C GLY A 97 4.58 -3.57 2.99
N THR A 98 4.47 -3.72 1.68
CA THR A 98 4.53 -2.60 0.74
C THR A 98 3.28 -2.64 -0.13
N ILE A 99 2.66 -1.48 -0.32
CA ILE A 99 1.55 -1.31 -1.23
C ILE A 99 1.97 -0.34 -2.33
N TYR A 100 1.34 -0.45 -3.50
CA TYR A 100 1.63 0.41 -4.63
C TYR A 100 0.37 1.17 -5.01
N LEU A 101 0.52 2.46 -5.29
CA LEU A 101 -0.56 3.37 -5.63
C LEU A 101 -0.16 4.16 -6.88
N GLU A 102 -1.13 4.60 -7.65
CA GLU A 102 -0.92 5.56 -8.73
C GLU A 102 -0.44 6.90 -8.15
N PRO A 103 0.13 7.82 -8.96
CA PRO A 103 0.47 9.14 -8.47
C PRO A 103 -0.77 9.97 -8.12
N GLY A 104 -0.72 10.66 -6.98
CA GLY A 104 -1.82 11.44 -6.43
C GLY A 104 -1.88 11.42 -4.91
N GLN A 105 -2.85 12.15 -4.34
CA GLN A 105 -3.17 12.07 -2.93
C GLN A 105 -4.13 10.90 -2.69
N HIS A 106 -3.82 10.07 -1.69
CA HIS A 106 -4.60 8.91 -1.31
C HIS A 106 -4.95 8.93 0.18
N GLU A 107 -6.17 8.50 0.52
CA GLU A 107 -6.56 8.20 1.90
C GLU A 107 -6.43 6.70 2.13
N LEU A 108 -5.70 6.30 3.17
CA LEU A 108 -5.54 4.91 3.58
C LEU A 108 -6.29 4.69 4.89
N CYS A 109 -7.21 3.72 4.91
CA CYS A 109 -7.77 3.18 6.14
C CYS A 109 -7.08 1.87 6.51
N LEU A 110 -6.44 1.82 7.68
CA LEU A 110 -6.07 0.58 8.37
C LEU A 110 -7.30 0.07 9.12
N GLN A 111 -7.69 -1.18 8.90
CA GLN A 111 -8.82 -1.78 9.60
C GLN A 111 -8.54 -3.22 9.99
N VAL A 112 -8.87 -3.58 11.23
CA VAL A 112 -8.86 -4.98 11.66
C VAL A 112 -10.13 -5.66 11.19
N GLY A 113 -9.98 -6.83 10.55
CA GLY A 113 -11.08 -7.76 10.30
C GLY A 113 -10.97 -9.00 11.19
N ASP A 114 -12.10 -9.65 11.45
CA ASP A 114 -12.13 -10.93 12.17
C ASP A 114 -11.57 -12.09 11.31
N GLY A 115 -11.60 -13.32 11.83
CA GLY A 115 -11.07 -14.49 11.12
C GLY A 115 -11.65 -14.71 9.72
N VAL A 116 -12.87 -14.23 9.42
CA VAL A 116 -13.52 -14.38 8.12
C VAL A 116 -13.64 -13.06 7.35
N HIS A 117 -12.84 -12.06 7.72
CA HIS A 117 -12.78 -10.73 7.09
C HIS A 117 -14.05 -9.88 7.33
N ALA A 118 -14.78 -10.12 8.42
CA ALA A 118 -15.80 -9.16 8.85
C ALA A 118 -15.12 -7.97 9.56
N ALA A 119 -15.41 -6.76 9.09
CA ALA A 119 -14.82 -5.53 9.57
C ALA A 119 -15.09 -5.30 11.07
N LEU A 120 -14.06 -4.88 11.82
CA LEU A 120 -14.18 -4.44 13.21
C LEU A 120 -14.02 -2.92 13.28
N ASP A 121 -14.58 -2.31 14.34
CA ASP A 121 -14.41 -0.88 14.65
C ASP A 121 -13.05 -0.62 15.33
N ILE A 122 -11.99 -1.09 14.69
CA ILE A 122 -10.60 -0.95 15.13
C ILE A 122 -9.83 -0.44 13.93
N THR A 123 -9.73 0.88 13.82
CA THR A 123 -9.28 1.56 12.62
C THR A 123 -8.26 2.66 12.92
N ASP A 124 -7.49 3.00 11.89
CA ASP A 124 -6.68 4.20 11.82
C ASP A 124 -6.69 4.72 10.37
N THR A 125 -6.43 6.01 10.17
CA THR A 125 -6.45 6.63 8.85
C THR A 125 -5.28 7.57 8.66
N VAL A 126 -4.63 7.48 7.51
CA VAL A 126 -3.56 8.40 7.10
C VAL A 126 -3.76 8.82 5.66
N THR A 127 -3.32 10.03 5.32
CA THR A 127 -3.17 10.47 3.94
C THR A 127 -1.73 10.28 3.47
N VAL A 128 -1.55 9.89 2.21
CA VAL A 128 -0.23 9.89 1.54
C VAL A 128 -0.31 10.63 0.22
N ASP A 129 0.79 11.29 -0.16
CA ASP A 129 0.96 11.94 -1.45
C ASP A 129 2.00 11.14 -2.25
N VAL A 130 1.53 10.42 -3.27
CA VAL A 130 2.34 9.54 -4.10
C VAL A 130 2.75 10.28 -5.36
N GLY A 131 4.06 10.36 -5.61
CA GLY A 131 4.56 11.07 -6.78
C GLY A 131 6.06 11.25 -6.76
N VAL A 132 6.62 11.39 -7.95
CA VAL A 132 8.04 11.68 -8.15
C VAL A 132 8.25 13.19 -8.07
N THR A 133 9.25 13.63 -7.30
CA THR A 133 9.59 15.06 -7.15
C THR A 133 11.03 15.40 -7.54
N SER A 134 11.77 14.42 -8.05
CA SER A 134 13.15 14.59 -8.50
C SER A 134 13.58 13.49 -9.48
N GLN A 135 14.63 13.75 -10.26
CA GLN A 135 15.22 12.74 -11.15
C GLN A 135 15.77 11.53 -10.37
N GLU A 136 16.28 11.74 -9.15
CA GLU A 136 16.75 10.65 -8.30
C GLU A 136 15.60 9.69 -7.93
N GLN A 137 14.46 10.24 -7.50
CA GLN A 137 13.25 9.46 -7.23
C GLN A 137 12.70 8.81 -8.49
N TRP A 138 12.72 9.51 -9.63
CA TRP A 138 12.31 8.93 -10.91
C TRP A 138 13.14 7.69 -11.26
N CYS A 139 14.47 7.79 -11.14
CA CYS A 139 15.36 6.65 -11.33
C CYS A 139 15.16 5.56 -10.27
N ALA A 140 14.78 5.89 -9.04
CA ALA A 140 14.49 4.90 -8.01
C ALA A 140 13.21 4.10 -8.34
N VAL A 141 12.16 4.78 -8.80
CA VAL A 141 10.92 4.13 -9.30
C VAL A 141 11.24 3.18 -10.46
N LEU A 142 12.09 3.58 -11.41
CA LEU A 142 12.49 2.68 -12.49
C LEU A 142 13.24 1.43 -11.99
N ARG A 143 14.09 1.54 -10.97
CA ARG A 143 14.78 0.37 -10.39
C ARG A 143 13.80 -0.58 -9.72
N GLU A 144 12.76 -0.02 -9.10
CA GLU A 144 11.70 -0.81 -8.48
C GLU A 144 10.85 -1.53 -9.53
N ILE A 145 10.52 -0.86 -10.64
CA ILE A 145 9.85 -1.47 -11.80
C ILE A 145 10.67 -2.65 -12.34
N ASP A 146 11.96 -2.43 -12.61
CA ASP A 146 12.89 -3.44 -13.13
C ASP A 146 12.94 -4.69 -12.22
N ALA A 147 13.18 -4.48 -10.92
CA ALA A 147 13.18 -5.57 -9.94
C ALA A 147 11.82 -6.27 -9.81
N MET A 148 10.71 -5.53 -9.93
CA MET A 148 9.38 -6.10 -9.85
C MET A 148 9.03 -6.95 -11.08
N PHE A 149 9.45 -6.57 -12.29
CA PHE A 149 9.32 -7.41 -13.47
C PHE A 149 10.04 -8.74 -13.29
N GLU A 150 11.32 -8.72 -12.87
CA GLU A 150 12.09 -9.96 -12.65
C GLU A 150 11.36 -10.93 -11.71
N THR A 151 10.81 -10.41 -10.61
CA THR A 151 10.10 -11.24 -9.62
C THR A 151 8.74 -11.72 -10.14
N THR A 152 7.98 -10.85 -10.82
CA THR A 152 6.63 -11.14 -11.33
C THR A 152 6.68 -12.19 -12.45
N ASP A 153 7.62 -12.06 -13.37
CA ASP A 153 7.82 -12.99 -14.50
C ASP A 153 8.23 -14.39 -14.02
N SER A 154 8.93 -14.46 -12.89
CA SER A 154 9.36 -15.73 -12.30
C SER A 154 8.26 -16.46 -11.50
N SER A 155 7.13 -15.80 -11.23
CA SER A 155 6.02 -16.38 -10.46
C SER A 155 5.28 -17.45 -11.26
N SER A 156 5.07 -18.62 -10.67
CA SER A 156 4.19 -19.67 -11.23
C SER A 156 2.73 -19.55 -10.76
N ASP A 157 2.43 -18.61 -9.86
CA ASP A 157 1.08 -18.33 -9.39
C ASP A 157 0.50 -17.20 -10.24
N VAL A 158 -0.47 -17.53 -11.08
CA VAL A 158 -1.12 -16.61 -12.03
C VAL A 158 -1.78 -15.43 -11.32
N VAL A 159 -2.36 -15.66 -10.14
CA VAL A 159 -3.02 -14.59 -9.37
C VAL A 159 -1.97 -13.65 -8.79
N ALA A 160 -0.89 -14.21 -8.22
CA ALA A 160 0.22 -13.40 -7.74
C ALA A 160 0.91 -12.63 -8.87
N GLN A 161 0.99 -13.22 -10.07
CA GLN A 161 1.57 -12.60 -11.25
C GLN A 161 0.72 -11.42 -11.75
N GLN A 162 -0.60 -11.59 -11.89
CA GLN A 162 -1.51 -10.49 -12.28
C GLN A 162 -1.47 -9.33 -11.29
N LEU A 163 -1.45 -9.62 -9.98
CA LEU A 163 -1.27 -8.59 -8.95
C LEU A 163 0.11 -7.92 -9.03
N GLY A 164 1.16 -8.68 -9.36
CA GLY A 164 2.49 -8.14 -9.65
C GLY A 164 2.43 -7.11 -10.77
N TYR A 165 1.83 -7.45 -11.91
CA TYR A 165 1.69 -6.52 -13.02
C TYR A 165 0.82 -5.31 -12.73
N GLU A 166 -0.24 -5.42 -11.92
CA GLU A 166 -1.01 -4.25 -11.47
C GLU A 166 -0.15 -3.31 -10.61
N ASN A 167 0.67 -3.85 -9.71
CA ASN A 167 1.59 -3.03 -8.92
C ASN A 167 2.65 -2.36 -9.81
N ILE A 168 3.17 -3.06 -10.81
CA ILE A 168 4.11 -2.48 -11.80
C ILE A 168 3.40 -1.39 -12.60
N ARG A 169 2.16 -1.59 -13.04
CA ARG A 169 1.35 -0.60 -13.76
C ARG A 169 1.24 0.71 -12.96
N ARG A 170 1.01 0.61 -11.65
CA ARG A 170 0.97 1.77 -10.73
C ARG A 170 2.31 2.49 -10.65
N LEU A 171 3.43 1.77 -10.57
CA LEU A 171 4.77 2.38 -10.63
C LEU A 171 5.07 3.03 -11.98
N VAL A 172 4.66 2.40 -13.09
CA VAL A 172 4.80 2.97 -14.43
C VAL A 172 3.99 4.26 -14.55
N ALA A 173 2.81 4.33 -13.93
CA ALA A 173 2.03 5.57 -13.84
C ALA A 173 2.80 6.67 -13.08
N GLN A 174 3.48 6.33 -11.97
CA GLN A 174 4.35 7.29 -11.27
C GLN A 174 5.51 7.77 -12.15
N ALA A 175 6.14 6.88 -12.91
CA ALA A 175 7.22 7.23 -13.84
C ALA A 175 6.72 8.13 -14.99
N ALA A 176 5.49 7.90 -15.47
CA ALA A 176 4.85 8.71 -16.50
C ALA A 176 4.54 10.13 -16.00
N ASP A 177 3.99 10.26 -14.79
CA ASP A 177 3.72 11.55 -14.16
C ASP A 177 5.02 12.34 -13.90
N GLY A 178 6.09 11.63 -13.52
CA GLY A 178 7.43 12.20 -13.29
C GLY A 178 8.27 12.52 -14.52
N LEU A 179 7.74 12.47 -15.75
CA LEU A 179 8.51 12.72 -16.99
C LEU A 179 9.13 14.13 -17.06
N GLU A 180 8.65 15.09 -16.27
CA GLU A 180 9.28 16.40 -16.17
C GLU A 180 10.74 16.34 -15.66
N TYR A 181 11.08 15.32 -14.86
CA TYR A 181 12.42 15.11 -14.30
C TYR A 181 13.39 14.38 -15.26
N VAL A 182 12.91 13.96 -16.43
CA VAL A 182 13.75 13.45 -17.52
C VAL A 182 14.34 14.62 -18.31
N ASP A 183 15.61 14.50 -18.73
CA ASP A 183 16.27 15.56 -19.51
C ASP A 183 15.49 15.87 -20.78
N ALA A 184 15.37 17.17 -21.11
CA ALA A 184 14.58 17.61 -22.25
C ALA A 184 15.04 16.99 -23.60
N SER A 185 16.32 16.64 -23.72
CA SER A 185 16.86 15.97 -24.92
C SER A 185 16.45 14.51 -25.05
N ALA A 186 16.15 13.83 -23.95
CA ALA A 186 15.78 12.41 -23.90
C ALA A 186 14.28 12.19 -23.68
N ARG A 187 13.55 13.20 -23.18
CA ARG A 187 12.16 13.07 -22.72
C ARG A 187 11.23 12.42 -23.74
N ASN A 188 11.25 12.85 -25.00
CA ASN A 188 10.37 12.27 -26.01
C ASN A 188 10.62 10.77 -26.25
N ASP A 189 11.88 10.34 -26.16
CA ASP A 189 12.23 8.94 -26.38
C ASP A 189 11.85 8.10 -25.15
N VAL A 190 12.18 8.58 -23.96
CA VAL A 190 11.77 7.96 -22.69
C VAL A 190 10.25 7.89 -22.57
N THR A 191 9.52 8.92 -22.99
CA THR A 191 8.04 8.91 -23.00
C THR A 191 7.50 7.73 -23.80
N ARG A 192 8.02 7.46 -25.00
CA ARG A 192 7.54 6.31 -25.80
C ARG A 192 7.80 4.97 -25.09
N THR A 193 8.93 4.85 -24.41
CA THR A 193 9.25 3.64 -23.65
C THR A 193 8.35 3.46 -22.43
N ILE A 194 8.02 4.55 -21.72
CA ILE A 194 7.05 4.52 -20.63
C ILE A 194 5.63 4.22 -21.13
N GLU A 195 5.21 4.76 -22.28
CA GLU A 195 3.91 4.46 -22.91
C GLU A 195 3.81 2.99 -23.34
N PHE A 196 4.90 2.43 -23.87
CA PHE A 196 5.00 1.02 -24.18
C PHE A 196 4.85 0.17 -22.91
N ALA A 197 5.61 0.48 -21.85
CA ALA A 197 5.52 -0.22 -20.57
C ALA A 197 4.13 -0.12 -19.92
N ALA A 198 3.48 1.05 -20.04
CA ALA A 198 2.13 1.27 -19.52
C ALA A 198 1.11 0.39 -20.25
N THR A 199 1.25 0.25 -21.56
CA THR A 199 0.40 -0.63 -22.37
C THR A 199 0.65 -2.09 -21.99
N LEU A 200 1.91 -2.53 -21.99
CA LEU A 200 2.33 -3.89 -21.62
C LEU A 200 1.77 -4.32 -20.26
N THR A 201 1.99 -3.51 -19.23
CA THR A 201 1.54 -3.81 -17.86
C THR A 201 0.02 -3.78 -17.71
N SER A 202 -0.67 -2.90 -18.43
CA SER A 202 -2.14 -2.88 -18.45
C SER A 202 -2.73 -4.15 -19.07
N VAL A 203 -2.17 -4.64 -20.17
CA VAL A 203 -2.61 -5.90 -20.80
C VAL A 203 -2.40 -7.06 -19.82
N LEU A 204 -1.19 -7.18 -19.27
CA LEU A 204 -0.84 -8.28 -18.37
C LEU A 204 -1.61 -8.27 -17.03
N ALA A 205 -1.97 -7.09 -16.52
CA ALA A 205 -2.76 -6.96 -15.30
C ALA A 205 -4.24 -7.33 -15.49
N THR A 206 -4.79 -7.16 -16.70
CA THR A 206 -6.25 -7.23 -16.94
C THR A 206 -6.70 -8.39 -17.82
N ALA A 207 -5.78 -9.08 -18.51
CA ALA A 207 -6.12 -10.17 -19.41
C ALA A 207 -6.91 -11.29 -18.71
N GLU A 208 -8.00 -11.74 -19.35
CA GLU A 208 -8.87 -12.80 -18.82
C GLU A 208 -8.24 -14.20 -18.93
N SER A 209 -7.29 -14.38 -19.86
CA SER A 209 -6.48 -15.59 -20.04
C SER A 209 -5.12 -15.26 -20.64
N GLU A 210 -4.19 -16.23 -20.54
CA GLU A 210 -2.87 -16.15 -21.18
C GLU A 210 -2.98 -15.96 -22.70
N GLU A 211 -3.92 -16.64 -23.35
CA GLU A 211 -4.14 -16.52 -24.80
C GLU A 211 -4.61 -15.12 -25.21
N ALA A 212 -5.45 -14.48 -24.40
CA ALA A 212 -5.90 -13.11 -24.63
C ALA A 212 -4.75 -12.11 -24.45
N ALA A 213 -3.90 -12.32 -23.44
CA ALA A 213 -2.69 -11.53 -23.26
C ALA A 213 -1.75 -11.68 -24.47
N GLU A 214 -1.49 -12.91 -24.92
CA GLU A 214 -0.61 -13.18 -26.06
C GLU A 214 -1.06 -12.48 -27.35
N GLU A 215 -2.37 -12.48 -27.65
CA GLU A 215 -2.90 -11.81 -28.85
C GLU A 215 -2.67 -10.29 -28.82
N GLU A 216 -2.93 -9.65 -27.68
CA GLU A 216 -2.72 -8.20 -27.53
C GLU A 216 -1.23 -7.84 -27.51
N LEU A 217 -0.40 -8.68 -26.87
CA LEU A 217 1.04 -8.48 -26.81
C LEU A 217 1.71 -8.68 -28.18
N GLU A 218 1.28 -9.65 -28.99
CA GLU A 218 1.80 -9.86 -30.35
C GLU A 218 1.64 -8.58 -31.19
N ALA A 219 0.48 -7.92 -31.09
CA ALA A 219 0.23 -6.65 -31.76
C ALA A 219 1.13 -5.52 -31.23
N LEU A 220 1.36 -5.46 -29.91
CA LEU A 220 2.21 -4.47 -29.27
C LEU A 220 3.68 -4.61 -29.67
N PHE A 221 4.23 -5.83 -29.65
CA PHE A 221 5.63 -6.10 -30.01
C PHE A 221 5.90 -5.96 -31.51
N ALA A 222 4.89 -6.18 -32.37
CA ALA A 222 5.03 -5.96 -33.81
C ALA A 222 5.33 -4.49 -34.18
N ASP A 223 4.96 -3.53 -33.33
CA ASP A 223 5.22 -2.10 -33.56
C ASP A 223 6.63 -1.66 -33.14
N VAL A 224 7.20 -2.30 -32.11
CA VAL A 224 8.54 -1.98 -31.57
C VAL A 224 9.66 -2.66 -32.36
N GLY A 225 9.46 -3.90 -32.83
CA GLY A 225 10.47 -4.67 -33.55
C GLY A 225 11.69 -5.06 -32.70
N ASP A 226 12.83 -5.33 -33.35
CA ASP A 226 14.09 -5.77 -32.70
C ASP A 226 15.02 -4.58 -32.30
N GLU A 227 14.56 -3.34 -32.42
CA GLU A 227 15.36 -2.16 -32.10
C GLU A 227 15.37 -1.90 -30.57
N PRO A 228 16.48 -1.40 -29.99
CA PRO A 228 16.52 -1.01 -28.60
C PRO A 228 15.42 0.00 -28.25
N LEU A 229 14.85 -0.11 -27.05
CA LEU A 229 13.82 0.82 -26.60
C LEU A 229 14.32 2.27 -26.65
N PRO A 230 13.53 3.22 -27.20
CA PRO A 230 13.94 4.62 -27.26
C PRO A 230 14.32 5.17 -25.89
N GLY A 231 15.47 5.83 -25.79
CA GLY A 231 15.95 6.44 -24.55
C GLY A 231 16.64 5.47 -23.59
N ALA A 232 16.77 4.17 -23.94
CA ALA A 232 17.49 3.19 -23.12
C ALA A 232 18.92 3.62 -22.77
N ASP A 233 19.68 4.15 -23.74
CA ASP A 233 21.04 4.68 -23.49
C ASP A 233 21.05 5.80 -22.43
N TRP A 234 20.05 6.68 -22.45
CA TRP A 234 19.95 7.77 -21.47
C TRP A 234 19.56 7.24 -20.10
N VAL A 235 18.62 6.28 -20.03
CA VAL A 235 18.22 5.64 -18.77
C VAL A 235 19.39 4.87 -18.15
N LEU A 236 20.16 4.14 -18.97
CA LEU A 236 21.37 3.45 -18.51
C LEU A 236 22.42 4.44 -18.00
N ALA A 237 22.68 5.52 -18.75
CA ALA A 237 23.67 6.52 -18.35
C ALA A 237 23.28 7.31 -17.09
N THR A 238 21.99 7.58 -16.90
CA THR A 238 21.46 8.46 -15.84
C THR A 238 21.04 7.69 -14.61
N CYS A 239 20.29 6.61 -14.80
CA CYS A 239 19.73 5.79 -13.73
C CYS A 239 20.54 4.52 -13.44
N GLY A 240 21.41 4.10 -14.36
CA GLY A 240 22.18 2.86 -14.22
C GLY A 240 21.35 1.60 -14.40
N ILE A 241 20.27 1.68 -15.18
CA ILE A 241 19.31 0.60 -15.43
C ILE A 241 19.36 0.25 -16.90
N ASP A 242 19.53 -1.04 -17.19
CA ASP A 242 19.44 -1.54 -18.55
C ASP A 242 17.99 -1.94 -18.83
N ILE A 243 17.32 -1.20 -19.70
CA ILE A 243 15.91 -1.43 -20.07
C ILE A 243 15.79 -1.99 -21.49
N GLY A 244 16.91 -2.42 -22.10
CA GLY A 244 17.00 -2.94 -23.46
C GLY A 244 17.15 -4.45 -23.52
#